data_AF-A0A060W2M5-F1
#
_entry.id   AF-A0A060W2M5-F1
#
_cell.length_a   1.000
_cell.length_b   1.000
_cell.length_c   1.000
_cell.angle_alpha   90.00
_cell.angle_beta   90.00
_cell.angle_gamma   90.00
#
_symmetry.space_group_name_H-M   'P 1'
#
loop_
_entity.id
_entity.type
_entity.pdbx_description
1 polymer ?
#
loop_
_entity_poly.entity_id
_entity_poly.type
_entity_poly.pdbx_seq_one_letter_code
_entity_poly.pdbx_strand_id
1 'polypeptide(L)'
;MWSSHQVSNFKTKWQTTPPVLIELNNRTTGKTSNSAGVTVRVPGFGQTYSVEFLDTNKLAGYFHTMVTHLVNIGYVRNETIRAAPYDWRIAPNEQDEYFARLKKLVEDMNEEYQQPIYLLGHSMGSNYVLYFLYQQTQAWKDQYIKGFISLCAPWGGAVKPLPVLASGTRSQSDGQIETSPIVET
;
A
#
# COMPACT_ATOMS: atom_id res chain seq x y z
N MET A 1 15.10 28.84 -52.25
CA MET A 1 14.37 29.66 -51.27
C MET A 1 13.84 28.71 -50.21
N TRP A 2 14.46 28.69 -49.02
CA TRP A 2 13.96 27.94 -47.87
C TRP A 2 12.66 28.58 -47.38
N SER A 3 11.63 27.77 -47.12
CA SER A 3 10.54 28.18 -46.21
C SER A 3 10.25 27.04 -45.26
N SER A 4 10.57 27.33 -44.00
CA SER A 4 10.39 26.60 -42.78
C SER A 4 8.92 26.43 -42.38
N HIS A 5 8.62 25.28 -41.77
CA HIS A 5 7.75 25.11 -40.61
C HIS A 5 6.27 25.52 -40.71
N GLN A 6 5.38 24.51 -40.64
CA GLN A 6 4.23 24.49 -39.71
C GLN A 6 3.88 23.03 -39.39
N VAL A 7 4.54 22.43 -38.40
CA VAL A 7 4.00 21.26 -37.68
C VAL A 7 3.28 21.83 -36.46
N SER A 8 2.00 22.17 -36.61
CA SER A 8 1.21 22.77 -35.54
C SER A 8 0.62 21.70 -34.63
N ASN A 9 1.16 21.63 -33.42
CA ASN A 9 0.44 21.49 -32.15
C ASN A 9 -0.59 20.35 -31.99
N PHE A 10 -0.10 19.11 -31.82
CA PHE A 10 -0.78 18.14 -30.96
C PHE A 10 -0.15 18.18 -29.56
N LYS A 11 -0.51 19.20 -28.76
CA LYS A 11 -0.34 19.11 -27.31
C LYS A 11 -1.51 18.32 -26.75
N THR A 12 -1.38 17.00 -26.72
CA THR A 12 -2.27 16.12 -25.96
C THR A 12 -2.15 16.53 -24.50
N LYS A 13 -3.14 17.29 -24.04
CA LYS A 13 -3.30 17.70 -22.65
C LYS A 13 -3.69 16.45 -21.87
N TRP A 14 -2.69 15.67 -21.46
CA TRP A 14 -2.87 14.72 -20.37
C TRP A 14 -3.21 15.55 -19.13
N GLN A 15 -4.50 15.76 -18.88
CA GLN A 15 -4.99 16.08 -17.56
C GLN A 15 -4.73 14.84 -16.72
N THR A 16 -3.52 14.75 -16.17
CA THR A 16 -3.29 13.92 -15.00
C THR A 16 -4.21 14.49 -13.94
N THR A 17 -5.17 13.68 -13.48
CA THR A 17 -5.88 13.98 -12.24
C THR A 17 -4.82 14.33 -11.21
N PRO A 18 -4.88 15.51 -10.56
CA PRO A 18 -3.89 15.84 -9.55
C PRO A 18 -3.88 14.70 -8.54
N PRO A 19 -2.70 14.19 -8.13
CA PRO A 19 -2.63 13.18 -7.10
C PRO A 19 -3.41 13.70 -5.88
N VAL A 20 -4.11 12.80 -5.19
CA VAL A 20 -4.77 13.15 -3.93
C VAL A 20 -3.68 13.47 -2.92
N LEU A 21 -3.31 14.73 -2.87
CA LEU A 21 -2.24 15.26 -2.03
C LEU A 21 -2.72 15.29 -0.58
N ILE A 22 -1.84 14.84 0.30
CA ILE A 22 -1.91 15.21 1.71
C ILE A 22 -1.21 16.57 1.79
N GLU A 23 -1.90 17.55 2.35
CA GLU A 23 -1.25 18.81 2.69
C GLU A 23 -0.36 18.58 3.90
N LEU A 24 0.93 18.81 3.69
CA LEU A 24 1.96 18.48 4.67
C LEU A 24 1.91 19.45 5.86
N ASN A 25 1.67 18.84 7.02
CA ASN A 25 2.27 19.18 8.30
C ASN A 25 1.84 20.52 8.91
N ASN A 26 0.77 20.47 9.72
CA ASN A 26 0.59 21.47 10.76
C ASN A 26 1.73 21.31 11.78
N ARG A 27 2.78 22.12 11.65
CA ARG A 27 4.00 22.06 12.48
C ARG A 27 3.74 22.19 13.99
N THR A 28 2.59 22.72 14.39
CA THR A 28 2.19 22.81 15.80
C THR A 28 1.69 21.47 16.33
N THR A 29 1.01 20.67 15.50
CA THR A 29 0.42 19.39 15.89
C THR A 29 1.22 18.17 15.42
N GLY A 30 2.10 18.34 14.44
CA GLY A 30 2.83 17.25 13.78
C GLY A 30 1.93 16.30 12.97
N LYS A 31 0.70 16.73 12.65
CA LYS A 31 -0.32 15.92 11.96
C LYS A 31 -0.50 16.32 10.50
N THR A 32 -1.07 15.39 9.75
CA THR A 32 -1.37 15.51 8.32
C THR A 32 -2.87 15.68 8.05
N SER A 33 -3.22 16.37 6.96
CA SER A 33 -4.62 16.53 6.54
C SER A 33 -4.78 16.38 5.02
N ASN A 34 -5.96 15.94 4.57
CA ASN A 34 -6.29 15.97 3.16
C ASN A 34 -6.39 17.43 2.66
N SER A 35 -6.21 17.63 1.35
CA SER A 35 -6.47 18.92 0.72
C SER A 35 -7.91 19.41 0.95
N ALA A 36 -8.08 20.73 0.97
CA ALA A 36 -9.39 21.35 1.18
C ALA A 36 -10.46 20.81 0.22
N GLY A 37 -11.59 20.37 0.77
CA GLY A 37 -12.70 19.79 0.01
C GLY A 37 -12.52 18.33 -0.42
N VAL A 38 -11.44 17.66 -0.02
CA VAL A 38 -11.17 16.26 -0.37
C VAL A 38 -11.34 15.33 0.83
N THR A 39 -12.09 14.24 0.64
CA THR A 39 -12.20 13.15 1.62
C THR A 39 -11.70 11.85 1.02
N VAL A 40 -10.77 11.21 1.73
CA VAL A 40 -10.23 9.89 1.36
C VAL A 40 -10.79 8.82 2.29
N ARG A 41 -11.08 7.66 1.72
CA ARG A 41 -11.63 6.50 2.43
C ARG A 41 -11.03 5.23 1.86
N VAL A 42 -10.82 4.25 2.72
CA VAL A 42 -10.22 2.96 2.38
C VAL A 42 -11.34 1.90 2.28
N PRO A 43 -11.64 1.40 1.08
CA PRO A 43 -12.71 0.42 0.89
C PRO A 43 -12.26 -1.02 1.23
N GLY A 44 -13.24 -1.91 1.42
CA GLY A 44 -12.99 -3.35 1.50
C GLY A 44 -12.29 -3.82 2.78
N PHE A 45 -12.50 -3.14 3.91
CA PHE A 45 -11.96 -3.62 5.19
C PHE A 45 -12.63 -4.92 5.61
N GLY A 46 -11.84 -5.93 5.98
CA GLY A 46 -12.28 -7.30 6.23
C GLY A 46 -12.49 -8.13 4.95
N GLN A 47 -12.44 -7.50 3.77
CA GLN A 47 -12.62 -8.16 2.49
C GLN A 47 -11.29 -8.24 1.73
N THR A 48 -11.16 -9.23 0.85
CA THR A 48 -9.91 -9.52 0.12
C THR A 48 -9.78 -8.76 -1.20
N TYR A 49 -10.91 -8.36 -1.81
CA TYR A 49 -10.91 -7.78 -3.16
C TYR A 49 -10.04 -6.51 -3.29
N SER A 50 -9.98 -5.69 -2.23
CA SER A 50 -9.29 -4.40 -2.21
C SER A 50 -7.77 -4.53 -2.20
N VAL A 51 -7.24 -5.71 -1.86
CA VAL A 51 -5.81 -6.00 -1.86
C VAL A 51 -5.40 -7.00 -2.94
N GLU A 52 -6.34 -7.82 -3.42
CA GLU A 52 -6.09 -8.74 -4.53
C GLU A 52 -5.77 -8.00 -5.83
N PHE A 53 -6.57 -6.97 -6.17
CA PHE A 53 -6.38 -6.14 -7.36
C PHE A 53 -6.42 -4.66 -7.00
N LEU A 54 -5.52 -3.88 -7.61
CA LEU A 54 -5.40 -2.44 -7.35
C LEU A 54 -6.26 -1.57 -8.28
N ASP A 55 -6.90 -2.20 -9.26
CA ASP A 55 -7.78 -1.56 -10.24
C ASP A 55 -9.11 -2.31 -10.37
N THR A 56 -10.14 -1.61 -10.85
CA THR A 56 -11.48 -2.17 -11.02
C THR A 56 -11.57 -3.23 -12.11
N ASN A 57 -10.68 -3.19 -13.10
CA ASN A 57 -10.66 -4.11 -14.23
C ASN A 57 -9.86 -5.38 -13.94
N LYS A 58 -9.29 -5.50 -12.73
CA LYS A 58 -8.51 -6.65 -12.27
C LYS A 58 -7.28 -6.95 -13.13
N LEU A 59 -6.62 -5.91 -13.63
CA LEU A 59 -5.40 -6.02 -14.44
C LEU A 59 -4.13 -5.96 -13.59
N ALA A 60 -4.16 -5.20 -12.49
CA ALA A 60 -3.06 -4.99 -11.56
C ALA A 60 -3.23 -5.88 -10.33
N GLY A 61 -2.97 -7.18 -10.51
CA GLY A 61 -2.96 -8.15 -9.41
C GLY A 61 -1.80 -7.90 -8.45
N TYR A 62 -2.10 -7.81 -7.15
CA TYR A 62 -1.10 -7.66 -6.09
C TYR A 62 -1.09 -8.86 -5.16
N PHE A 63 -2.10 -9.02 -4.29
CA PHE A 63 -2.23 -10.22 -3.46
C PHE A 63 -3.03 -11.35 -4.12
N HIS A 64 -3.56 -11.16 -5.33
CA HIS A 64 -4.46 -12.11 -5.98
C HIS A 64 -3.90 -13.54 -6.05
N THR A 65 -2.64 -13.70 -6.48
CA THR A 65 -2.01 -15.01 -6.58
C THR A 65 -1.91 -15.71 -5.22
N MET A 66 -1.49 -14.96 -4.18
CA MET A 66 -1.38 -15.50 -2.82
C MET A 66 -2.74 -15.92 -2.26
N VAL A 67 -3.76 -15.06 -2.39
CA VAL A 67 -5.12 -15.37 -1.92
C VAL A 67 -5.68 -16.58 -2.67
N THR A 68 -5.44 -16.69 -3.98
CA THR A 68 -5.88 -17.83 -4.78
C THR A 68 -5.22 -19.13 -4.33
N HIS A 69 -3.92 -19.13 -4.04
CA HIS A 69 -3.26 -20.31 -3.48
C HIS A 69 -3.83 -20.72 -2.11
N LEU A 70 -4.10 -19.75 -1.23
CA LEU A 70 -4.70 -20.02 0.08
C LEU A 70 -6.10 -20.62 -0.07
N VAL A 71 -6.89 -20.11 -1.01
CA VAL A 71 -8.23 -20.65 -1.30
C VAL A 71 -8.15 -22.08 -1.82
N ASN A 72 -7.19 -22.38 -2.71
CA ASN A 72 -7.00 -23.73 -3.24
C ASN A 72 -6.62 -24.77 -2.17
N ILE A 73 -6.08 -24.34 -1.02
CA ILE A 73 -5.76 -25.22 0.11
C ILE A 73 -6.83 -25.21 1.22
N GLY A 74 -7.99 -24.59 0.98
CA GLY A 74 -9.16 -24.66 1.87
C GLY A 74 -9.50 -23.37 2.61
N TYR A 75 -8.82 -22.24 2.36
CA TYR A 75 -9.26 -20.95 2.89
C TYR A 75 -10.46 -20.38 2.10
N VAL A 76 -11.23 -19.51 2.74
CA VAL A 76 -12.42 -18.89 2.16
C VAL A 76 -12.29 -17.38 2.26
N ARG A 77 -12.37 -16.71 1.10
CA ARG A 77 -12.25 -15.25 0.99
C ARG A 77 -13.28 -14.56 1.87
N ASN A 78 -12.86 -13.52 2.59
CA ASN A 78 -13.69 -12.70 3.48
C ASN A 78 -14.21 -13.43 4.73
N GLU A 79 -13.84 -14.69 4.90
CA GLU A 79 -14.20 -15.54 6.03
C GLU A 79 -12.92 -15.89 6.78
N THR A 80 -12.26 -16.98 6.40
CA THR A 80 -11.02 -17.45 7.04
C THR A 80 -9.77 -16.71 6.55
N ILE A 81 -9.84 -16.02 5.42
CA ILE A 81 -8.84 -15.04 4.99
C ILE A 81 -9.49 -13.66 4.81
N ARG A 82 -9.04 -12.69 5.60
CA ARG A 82 -9.52 -11.31 5.58
C ARG A 82 -8.35 -10.35 5.38
N ALA A 83 -8.60 -9.22 4.73
CA ALA A 83 -7.60 -8.16 4.60
C ALA A 83 -7.95 -6.95 5.47
N ALA A 84 -6.91 -6.30 5.98
CA ALA A 84 -7.00 -5.04 6.72
C ALA A 84 -6.32 -3.91 5.91
N PRO A 85 -6.95 -3.42 4.82
CA PRO A 85 -6.42 -2.29 4.07
C PRO A 85 -6.45 -1.02 4.93
N TYR A 86 -5.46 -0.16 4.73
CA TYR A 86 -5.31 1.12 5.45
C TYR A 86 -4.87 2.24 4.49
N ASP A 87 -4.95 3.48 4.97
CA ASP A 87 -4.44 4.63 4.22
C ASP A 87 -2.92 4.65 4.34
N TRP A 88 -2.27 4.05 3.35
CA TRP A 88 -0.82 3.87 3.30
C TRP A 88 -0.04 5.18 3.13
N ARG A 89 -0.72 6.32 2.94
CA ARG A 89 -0.09 7.64 2.85
C ARG A 89 0.21 8.24 4.23
N ILE A 90 -0.54 7.83 5.24
CA ILE A 90 -0.47 8.33 6.61
C ILE A 90 0.50 7.43 7.40
N ALA A 91 1.11 7.95 8.46
CA ALA A 91 2.00 7.18 9.34
C ALA A 91 1.23 6.50 10.49
N PRO A 92 1.77 5.44 11.12
CA PRO A 92 1.06 4.69 12.17
C PRO A 92 0.57 5.55 13.35
N ASN A 93 1.27 6.61 13.72
CA ASN A 93 0.92 7.50 14.83
C ASN A 93 -0.39 8.30 14.62
N GLU A 94 -0.96 8.27 13.42
CA GLU A 94 -2.23 8.95 13.09
C GLU A 94 -3.33 7.94 12.70
N GLN A 95 -3.14 6.65 13.00
CA GLN A 95 -3.97 5.54 12.51
C GLN A 95 -4.68 4.78 13.64
N ASP A 96 -5.00 5.45 14.75
CA ASP A 96 -5.65 4.83 15.92
C ASP A 96 -6.97 4.12 15.56
N GLU A 97 -7.78 4.72 14.68
CA GLU A 97 -9.03 4.11 14.21
C GLU A 97 -8.77 2.81 13.44
N TYR A 98 -7.76 2.78 12.57
CA TYR A 98 -7.37 1.58 11.84
C TYR A 98 -6.92 0.48 12.80
N PHE A 99 -6.09 0.80 13.79
CA PHE A 99 -5.62 -0.20 14.76
C PHE A 99 -6.73 -0.72 15.67
N ALA A 100 -7.69 0.13 16.06
CA ALA A 100 -8.89 -0.30 16.77
C ALA A 100 -9.74 -1.27 15.94
N ARG A 101 -9.93 -0.96 14.65
CA ARG A 101 -10.65 -1.84 13.70
C ARG A 101 -9.90 -3.13 13.43
N LEU A 102 -8.56 -3.09 13.34
CA LEU A 102 -7.72 -4.27 13.17
C LEU A 102 -7.83 -5.18 14.39
N LYS A 103 -7.70 -4.62 15.60
CA LYS A 103 -7.89 -5.36 16.85
C LYS A 103 -9.24 -6.05 16.90
N LYS A 104 -10.31 -5.32 16.59
CA LYS A 104 -11.66 -5.88 16.52
C LYS A 104 -11.76 -6.99 15.48
N LEU A 105 -11.18 -6.83 14.29
CA LEU A 105 -11.18 -7.88 13.27
C LEU A 105 -10.48 -9.16 13.75
N VAL A 106 -9.39 -9.02 14.51
CA VAL A 106 -8.70 -10.15 15.12
C VAL A 106 -9.59 -10.87 16.14
N GLU A 107 -10.25 -10.10 17.02
CA GLU A 107 -11.14 -10.62 18.05
C GLU A 107 -12.37 -11.29 17.42
N ASP A 108 -13.02 -10.66 16.44
CA ASP A 108 -14.18 -11.19 15.70
C ASP A 108 -13.81 -12.52 14.99
N MET A 109 -12.64 -12.60 14.34
CA MET A 109 -12.18 -13.83 13.69
C MET A 109 -11.85 -14.94 14.70
N ASN A 110 -11.29 -14.60 15.85
CA ASN A 110 -11.01 -15.57 16.90
C ASN A 110 -12.31 -16.09 17.54
N GLU A 111 -13.31 -15.23 17.73
CA GLU A 111 -14.63 -15.62 18.23
C GLU A 111 -15.36 -16.53 17.23
N GLU A 112 -15.27 -16.24 15.94
CA GLU A 112 -15.94 -17.04 14.91
C GLU A 112 -15.31 -18.44 14.74
N TYR A 113 -13.96 -18.52 14.72
CA TYR A 113 -13.25 -19.77 14.42
C TYR A 113 -12.64 -20.46 15.64
N GLN A 114 -12.70 -19.84 16.83
CA GLN A 114 -12.16 -20.36 18.09
C GLN A 114 -10.68 -20.75 17.98
N GLN A 115 -9.92 -19.99 17.18
CA GLN A 115 -8.49 -20.23 16.92
C GLN A 115 -7.72 -18.92 16.89
N PRO A 116 -6.49 -18.88 17.45
CA PRO A 116 -5.61 -17.72 17.31
C PRO A 116 -5.20 -17.58 15.84
N ILE A 117 -5.07 -16.33 15.39
CA ILE A 117 -4.89 -16.02 13.97
C ILE A 117 -3.42 -15.82 13.59
N TYR A 118 -3.11 -15.97 12.30
CA TYR A 118 -1.85 -15.49 11.74
C TYR A 118 -2.02 -14.08 11.19
N LEU A 119 -1.10 -13.18 11.55
CA LEU A 119 -0.96 -11.90 10.88
C LEU A 119 0.08 -12.04 9.76
N LEU A 120 -0.23 -11.50 8.58
CA LEU A 120 0.69 -11.44 7.46
C LEU A 120 0.88 -9.99 7.04
N GLY A 121 2.13 -9.52 7.07
CA GLY A 121 2.53 -8.21 6.58
C GLY A 121 3.40 -8.34 5.35
N HIS A 122 3.21 -7.47 4.36
CA HIS A 122 4.13 -7.33 3.23
C HIS A 122 4.72 -5.92 3.20
N SER A 123 6.04 -5.83 3.03
CA SER A 123 6.79 -4.58 2.96
C SER A 123 6.44 -3.65 4.13
N MET A 124 5.95 -2.43 3.85
CA MET A 124 5.54 -1.47 4.88
C MET A 124 4.41 -2.00 5.79
N GLY A 125 3.55 -2.89 5.30
CA GLY A 125 2.51 -3.52 6.09
C GLY A 125 3.06 -4.30 7.29
N SER A 126 4.27 -4.87 7.16
CA SER A 126 4.94 -5.53 8.27
C SER A 126 5.35 -4.58 9.40
N ASN A 127 5.79 -3.37 9.07
CA ASN A 127 6.08 -2.34 10.06
C ASN A 127 4.81 -1.88 10.78
N TYR A 128 3.69 -1.80 10.07
CA TYR A 128 2.37 -1.52 10.64
C TYR A 128 1.93 -2.62 11.62
N VAL A 129 2.09 -3.89 11.25
CA VAL A 129 1.79 -5.02 12.15
C VAL A 129 2.71 -4.99 13.38
N LEU A 130 4.00 -4.70 13.21
CA LEU A 130 4.93 -4.56 14.33
C LEU A 130 4.51 -3.44 15.29
N TYR A 131 4.18 -2.27 14.75
CA TYR A 131 3.70 -1.13 15.53
C TYR A 131 2.41 -1.48 16.30
N PHE A 132 1.46 -2.13 15.64
CA PHE A 132 0.23 -2.63 16.26
C PHE A 132 0.52 -3.59 17.43
N LEU A 133 1.35 -4.61 17.21
CA LEU A 133 1.69 -5.61 18.23
C LEU A 133 2.45 -5.02 19.41
N TYR A 134 3.23 -3.95 19.19
CA TYR A 134 3.92 -3.23 20.28
C TYR A 134 2.95 -2.52 21.23
N GLN A 135 1.79 -2.10 20.73
CA GLN A 135 0.76 -1.45 21.55
C GLN A 135 -0.13 -2.43 22.31
N GLN A 136 -0.12 -3.73 21.97
CA GLN A 136 -0.95 -4.73 22.65
C GLN A 136 -0.24 -5.36 23.84
N THR A 137 -1.02 -5.73 24.87
CA THR A 137 -0.49 -6.45 26.02
C THR A 137 -0.02 -7.85 25.62
N GLN A 138 0.92 -8.42 26.38
CA GLN A 138 1.40 -9.78 26.11
C GLN A 138 0.28 -10.82 26.22
N ALA A 139 -0.57 -10.70 27.25
CA ALA A 139 -1.74 -11.56 27.43
C ALA A 139 -2.69 -11.56 26.22
N TRP A 140 -2.94 -10.38 25.62
CA TRP A 140 -3.76 -10.29 24.41
C TRP A 140 -3.08 -11.00 23.22
N LYS A 141 -1.77 -10.81 23.04
CA LYS A 141 -1.03 -11.47 21.97
C LYS A 141 -1.03 -12.99 22.12
N ASP A 142 -0.81 -13.49 23.33
CA ASP A 142 -0.78 -14.93 23.62
C ASP A 142 -2.15 -15.59 23.40
N GLN A 143 -3.24 -14.83 23.62
CA GLN A 143 -4.60 -15.32 23.40
C GLN A 143 -4.99 -15.32 21.90
N TYR A 144 -4.70 -14.24 21.17
CA TYR A 144 -5.29 -14.02 19.85
C TYR A 144 -4.33 -14.28 18.68
N ILE A 145 -3.02 -14.22 18.88
CA ILE A 145 -2.03 -14.25 17.79
C ILE A 145 -1.24 -15.56 17.83
N LYS A 146 -1.41 -16.37 16.78
CA LYS A 146 -0.68 -17.62 16.59
C LYS A 146 0.73 -17.40 16.04
N GLY A 147 0.88 -16.35 15.22
CA GLY A 147 2.17 -16.00 14.65
C GLY A 147 2.08 -14.81 13.72
N PHE A 148 3.24 -14.23 13.42
CA PHE A 148 3.39 -13.14 12.48
C PHE A 148 4.34 -13.53 11.36
N ILE A 149 3.83 -13.49 10.12
CA ILE A 149 4.58 -13.75 8.89
C ILE A 149 4.90 -12.39 8.25
N SER A 150 6.19 -12.07 8.17
CA SER A 150 6.67 -10.83 7.57
C SER A 150 7.34 -11.08 6.23
N LEU A 151 6.79 -10.50 5.16
CA LEU A 151 7.32 -10.62 3.80
C LEU A 151 8.06 -9.32 3.43
N CYS A 152 9.39 -9.38 3.34
CA CYS A 152 10.24 -8.28 2.86
C CYS A 152 10.08 -6.96 3.63
N ALA A 153 9.99 -7.01 4.96
CA ALA A 153 9.84 -5.81 5.80
C ALA A 153 11.10 -4.92 5.78
N PRO A 154 10.95 -3.62 5.50
CA PRO A 154 12.02 -2.65 5.65
C PRO A 154 12.10 -2.18 7.11
N TRP A 155 12.59 -3.03 8.03
CA TRP A 155 12.62 -2.73 9.47
C TRP A 155 13.43 -1.48 9.82
N GLY A 156 14.58 -1.30 9.18
CA GLY A 156 15.44 -0.12 9.32
C GLY A 156 15.18 0.95 8.25
N GLY A 157 14.07 0.85 7.51
CA GLY A 157 13.81 1.64 6.32
C GLY A 157 14.40 1.03 5.05
N ALA A 158 14.41 1.82 3.98
CA ALA A 158 14.93 1.43 2.67
C ALA A 158 15.66 2.61 2.04
N VAL A 159 16.62 2.34 1.16
CA VAL A 159 17.35 3.38 0.42
C VAL A 159 16.57 3.91 -0.80
N LYS A 160 15.65 3.11 -1.34
CA LYS A 160 14.86 3.44 -2.55
C LYS A 160 14.01 4.73 -2.44
N PRO A 161 13.48 5.13 -1.27
CA PRO A 161 12.83 6.43 -1.10
C PRO A 161 13.76 7.64 -1.27
N LEU A 162 15.08 7.53 -1.07
CA LEU A 162 16.00 8.66 -1.21
C LEU A 162 16.01 9.28 -2.62
N PRO A 163 16.19 8.53 -3.71
CA PRO A 163 16.08 9.09 -5.06
C PRO A 163 14.67 9.59 -5.36
N VAL A 164 13.61 8.98 -4.84
CA VAL A 164 12.24 9.48 -5.02
C VAL A 164 12.10 10.89 -4.45
N LEU A 165 12.66 11.14 -3.26
CA LEU A 165 12.67 12.46 -2.64
C LEU A 165 13.57 13.45 -3.39
N ALA A 166 14.71 12.99 -3.90
CA ALA A 166 15.69 13.85 -4.57
C ALA A 166 15.33 14.21 -6.01
N SER A 167 14.77 13.28 -6.79
CA SER A 167 14.51 13.43 -8.23
C SER A 167 13.03 13.42 -8.61
N GLY A 168 12.12 13.10 -7.66
CA GLY A 168 10.69 13.01 -7.93
C GLY A 168 10.29 11.77 -8.75
N THR A 169 11.20 10.86 -9.06
CA THR A 169 10.94 9.65 -9.86
C THR A 169 10.98 8.39 -9.02
N ARG A 170 9.92 7.57 -9.08
CA ARG A 170 9.99 6.16 -8.64
C ARG A 170 10.85 5.38 -9.62
N SER A 171 11.72 4.49 -9.13
CA SER A 171 12.71 3.77 -9.96
C SER A 171 12.13 3.29 -11.30
N GLN A 172 12.79 3.68 -12.38
CA GLN A 172 12.74 2.98 -13.65
C GLN A 172 13.18 1.53 -13.41
N SER A 173 12.47 0.58 -14.00
CA SER A 173 13.12 -0.68 -14.38
C SER A 173 14.13 -0.30 -15.46
N ASP A 174 15.41 -0.39 -15.15
CA ASP A 174 16.49 -0.21 -16.12
C ASP A 174 16.40 -1.34 -17.17
N GLY A 175 15.52 -1.16 -18.16
CA GLY A 175 15.72 -1.75 -19.47
C GLY A 175 16.82 -0.93 -20.12
N GLN A 176 18.04 -1.46 -20.13
CA GLN A 176 19.13 -0.86 -20.89
C GLN A 176 18.70 -0.76 -22.35
N ILE A 177 18.47 0.46 -22.82
CA ILE A 177 18.62 0.78 -24.23
C ILE A 177 19.98 1.44 -24.32
N GLU A 178 21.00 0.65 -24.67
CA GLU A 178 22.26 1.18 -25.17
C GLU A 178 21.95 2.06 -26.38
N THR A 179 21.98 3.37 -26.22
CA THR A 179 22.09 4.27 -27.37
C THR A 179 23.58 4.35 -27.73
N SER A 180 24.05 3.40 -28.53
CA SER A 180 25.34 3.56 -29.21
C SER A 180 25.29 4.82 -30.08
N PRO A 181 26.27 5.73 -30.01
CA PRO A 181 26.29 6.90 -30.87
C PRO A 181 26.53 6.45 -32.32
N ILE A 182 25.63 6.84 -33.21
CA ILE A 182 25.83 6.71 -34.66
C ILE A 182 27.01 7.61 -35.01
N VAL A 183 28.13 7.01 -35.39
CA VAL A 183 29.24 7.69 -36.06
C VAL A 183 28.80 7.88 -37.51
N GLU A 184 28.52 9.12 -37.92
CA GLU A 184 28.40 9.47 -39.33
C GLU A 184 29.80 9.46 -39.98
N THR A 185 29.92 8.74 -41.09
CA THR A 185 31.09 8.73 -42.00
C THR A 185 31.03 9.88 -42.98
#